data_AF-A0AAV0FPP1-F1
#
_entry.id   AF-A0AAV0FPP1-F1
#
_cell.length_a   1.000
_cell.length_b   1.000
_cell.length_c   1.000
_cell.angle_alpha   90.00
_cell.angle_beta   90.00
_cell.angle_gamma   90.00
#
_symmetry.space_group_name_H-M   'P 1'
#
loop_
_entity.id
_entity.type
_entity.pdbx_description
1 polymer ?
#
loop_
_entity_poly.entity_id
_entity_poly.type
_entity_poly.pdbx_seq_one_letter_code
_entity_poly.pdbx_strand_id
1 'polypeptide(L)'
;MWNRVLEIWKEKMGPHHKIARSNNSFQCHWHQIRGVVNKFVAKYQQLERHPQSGTNKDDLVVKALRLYEDFYATPFKFLHCWEILIKNPKWCSQFRTKTSAPIGQGSDNGIPPTLNESSTAMPEDVLPPNGSELDGIVRPEGRKNCKAKKRRLHEGKDVVDALNKLQTTLEKQIDINQASMQMREQVMMKEIELKENAQRLREENQRRQHQLRIMNQDLSKLSPSVRASYGVMQAKILKEWESAGIF
;
A
#
# COMPACT_ATOMS: atom_id res chain seq x y z
N MET A 1 -26.13 7.86 -21.19
CA MET A 1 -25.63 6.63 -20.54
C MET A 1 -26.44 6.27 -19.30
N TRP A 2 -26.52 7.14 -18.28
CA TRP A 2 -27.27 6.86 -17.04
C TRP A 2 -28.78 6.68 -17.21
N ASN A 3 -29.41 7.40 -18.15
CA ASN A 3 -30.84 7.19 -18.49
C ASN A 3 -31.14 5.73 -18.86
N ARG A 4 -30.30 5.11 -19.70
CA ARG A 4 -30.44 3.71 -20.09
C ARG A 4 -30.29 2.76 -18.90
N VAL A 5 -29.37 3.06 -17.97
CA VAL A 5 -29.20 2.27 -16.74
C VAL A 5 -30.44 2.37 -15.84
N LEU A 6 -31.02 3.58 -15.73
CA LEU A 6 -32.25 3.81 -14.98
C LEU A 6 -33.44 3.06 -15.61
N GLU A 7 -33.55 3.04 -16.93
CA GLU A 7 -34.58 2.29 -17.66
C GLU A 7 -34.47 0.78 -17.40
N ILE A 8 -33.28 0.20 -17.57
CA ILE A 8 -33.03 -1.23 -17.30
C ILE A 8 -33.30 -1.57 -15.84
N TRP A 9 -32.92 -0.68 -14.91
CA TRP A 9 -33.17 -0.91 -13.49
C TRP A 9 -34.67 -0.89 -13.18
N LYS A 10 -35.45 0.03 -13.78
CA LYS A 10 -36.91 0.08 -13.64
C LYS A 10 -37.56 -1.19 -14.18
N GLU A 11 -37.12 -1.66 -15.34
CA GLU A 11 -37.58 -2.90 -15.96
C GLU A 11 -37.33 -4.11 -15.03
N LYS A 12 -36.14 -4.20 -14.42
CA LYS A 12 -35.79 -5.33 -13.55
C LYS A 12 -36.43 -5.32 -12.16
N MET A 13 -36.76 -4.15 -11.61
CA MET A 13 -37.30 -4.04 -10.24
C MET A 13 -38.82 -4.23 -10.16
N GLY A 14 -39.52 -4.17 -11.30
CA GLY A 14 -40.95 -4.39 -11.40
C GLY A 14 -41.81 -3.28 -10.77
N PRO A 15 -43.15 -3.38 -10.90
CA PRO A 15 -44.09 -2.31 -10.54
C PRO A 15 -44.24 -2.06 -9.03
N HIS A 16 -43.70 -2.92 -8.17
CA HIS A 16 -43.84 -2.81 -6.72
C HIS A 16 -42.74 -1.98 -6.03
N HIS A 17 -41.73 -1.52 -6.77
CA HIS A 17 -40.61 -0.77 -6.20
C HIS A 17 -40.92 0.73 -6.04
N LYS A 18 -41.30 1.14 -4.82
CA LYS A 18 -41.79 2.49 -4.48
C LYS A 18 -40.73 3.59 -4.38
N ILE A 19 -39.43 3.26 -4.39
CA ILE A 19 -38.36 4.26 -4.23
C ILE A 19 -37.96 4.81 -5.61
N ALA A 20 -38.28 6.08 -5.87
CA ALA A 20 -37.79 6.80 -7.03
C ALA A 20 -36.28 7.06 -6.87
N ARG A 21 -35.47 6.44 -7.74
CA ARG A 21 -34.03 6.72 -7.82
C ARG A 21 -33.75 7.70 -8.94
N SER A 22 -32.92 8.69 -8.67
CA SER A 22 -32.43 9.62 -9.68
C SER A 22 -31.15 9.08 -10.35
N ASN A 23 -30.84 9.55 -11.56
CA ASN A 23 -29.55 9.27 -12.20
C ASN A 23 -28.36 9.61 -11.29
N ASN A 24 -28.45 10.71 -10.55
CA ASN A 24 -27.42 11.14 -9.61
C ASN A 24 -27.17 10.07 -8.53
N SER A 25 -28.21 9.39 -8.05
CA SER A 25 -28.08 8.31 -7.07
C SER A 25 -27.26 7.14 -7.63
N PHE A 26 -27.53 6.71 -8.86
CA PHE A 26 -26.76 5.63 -9.51
C PHE A 26 -25.31 6.05 -9.77
N GLN A 27 -25.11 7.29 -10.20
CA GLN A 27 -23.77 7.83 -10.43
C GLN A 27 -22.96 7.88 -9.13
N CYS A 28 -23.50 8.45 -8.05
CA CYS A 28 -22.83 8.50 -6.75
C CYS A 28 -22.51 7.10 -6.22
N HIS A 29 -23.48 6.18 -6.30
CA HIS A 29 -23.26 4.81 -5.85
C HIS A 29 -22.20 4.08 -6.68
N TRP A 30 -22.19 4.27 -8.01
CA TRP A 30 -21.15 3.74 -8.87
C TRP A 30 -19.77 4.31 -8.53
N HIS A 31 -19.65 5.61 -8.25
CA HIS A 31 -18.37 6.20 -7.83
C HIS A 31 -17.87 5.59 -6.51
N GLN A 32 -18.77 5.33 -5.56
CA GLN A 32 -18.44 4.65 -4.31
C GLN A 32 -17.95 3.22 -4.55
N ILE A 33 -18.70 2.41 -5.33
CA ILE A 33 -18.30 1.04 -5.68
C ILE A 33 -16.93 1.07 -6.36
N ARG A 34 -16.76 1.91 -7.39
CA ARG A 34 -15.51 2.06 -8.12
C ARG A 34 -14.35 2.43 -7.20
N GLY A 35 -14.55 3.38 -6.28
CA GLY A 35 -13.52 3.77 -5.32
C GLY A 35 -13.07 2.62 -4.43
N VAL A 36 -14.03 1.85 -3.89
CA VAL A 36 -13.76 0.70 -3.01
C VAL A 36 -13.11 -0.45 -3.78
N VAL A 37 -13.61 -0.77 -4.98
CA VAL A 37 -13.05 -1.81 -5.85
C VAL A 37 -11.62 -1.46 -6.28
N ASN A 38 -11.33 -0.20 -6.63
CA ASN A 38 -9.98 0.21 -7.02
C ASN A 38 -8.95 0.01 -5.89
N LYS A 39 -9.35 0.30 -4.64
CA LYS A 39 -8.51 0.05 -3.45
C LYS A 39 -8.22 -1.44 -3.28
N PHE A 40 -9.24 -2.29 -3.45
CA PHE A 40 -9.06 -3.74 -3.42
C PHE A 40 -8.14 -4.24 -4.54
N VAL A 41 -8.34 -3.77 -5.78
CA VAL A 41 -7.50 -4.13 -6.93
C VAL A 41 -6.03 -3.77 -6.66
N ALA A 42 -5.74 -2.62 -6.04
CA ALA A 42 -4.37 -2.27 -5.69
C ALA A 42 -3.71 -3.29 -4.73
N LYS A 43 -4.45 -3.81 -3.74
CA LYS A 43 -3.97 -4.86 -2.84
C LYS A 43 -3.80 -6.20 -3.56
N TYR A 44 -4.76 -6.56 -4.41
CA TYR A 44 -4.68 -7.77 -5.23
C TYR A 44 -3.47 -7.75 -6.18
N GLN A 45 -3.21 -6.62 -6.85
CA GLN A 45 -2.05 -6.47 -7.76
C GLN A 45 -0.71 -6.52 -7.03
N GLN A 46 -0.65 -6.04 -5.79
CA GLN A 46 0.55 -6.14 -4.97
C GLN A 46 0.92 -7.61 -4.73
N LEU A 47 -0.07 -8.47 -4.47
CA LEU A 47 0.11 -9.90 -4.31
C LEU A 47 0.41 -10.60 -5.63
N GLU A 48 -0.25 -10.21 -6.72
CA GLU A 48 -0.04 -10.77 -8.06
C GLU A 48 1.38 -10.54 -8.59
N ARG A 49 2.03 -9.44 -8.18
CA ARG A 49 3.44 -9.13 -8.55
C ARG A 49 4.46 -9.99 -7.81
N HIS A 50 4.13 -10.44 -6.60
CA HIS A 50 5.01 -11.23 -5.75
C HIS A 50 4.28 -12.49 -5.26
N PRO A 51 3.94 -13.42 -6.16
CA PRO A 51 3.28 -14.66 -5.78
C PRO A 51 4.23 -15.52 -4.95
N GLN A 52 3.74 -16.03 -3.82
CA GLN A 52 4.47 -17.05 -3.06
C GLN A 52 4.35 -18.39 -3.79
N SER A 53 5.41 -19.21 -3.75
CA SER A 53 5.41 -20.53 -4.40
C SER A 53 4.18 -21.35 -3.98
N GLY A 54 3.45 -21.88 -4.97
CA GLY A 54 2.26 -22.71 -4.74
C GLY A 54 0.95 -21.96 -4.50
N THR A 55 0.90 -20.62 -4.64
CA THR A 55 -0.34 -19.85 -4.41
C THR A 55 -1.28 -19.91 -5.62
N ASN A 56 -2.53 -20.35 -5.44
CA ASN A 56 -3.57 -20.30 -6.48
C ASN A 56 -4.22 -18.89 -6.55
N LYS A 57 -4.94 -18.59 -7.65
CA LYS A 57 -5.68 -17.32 -7.81
C LYS A 57 -6.71 -17.11 -6.70
N ASP A 58 -7.39 -18.17 -6.28
CA ASP A 58 -8.39 -18.08 -5.20
C ASP A 58 -7.70 -17.72 -3.87
N ASP A 59 -6.51 -18.26 -3.61
CA ASP A 59 -5.71 -17.92 -2.43
C ASP A 59 -5.26 -16.45 -2.45
N LEU A 60 -4.90 -15.93 -3.64
CA LEU A 60 -4.57 -14.51 -3.83
C LEU A 60 -5.78 -13.62 -3.50
N VAL A 61 -6.99 -14.02 -3.89
CA VAL A 61 -8.22 -13.27 -3.56
C VAL A 61 -8.46 -13.26 -2.06
N VAL A 62 -8.39 -14.43 -1.40
CA VAL A 62 -8.57 -14.54 0.05
C VAL A 62 -7.54 -13.69 0.80
N LYS A 63 -6.29 -13.74 0.36
CA LYS A 63 -5.21 -12.94 0.96
C LYS A 63 -5.38 -11.44 0.69
N ALA A 64 -5.86 -11.06 -0.49
CA ALA A 64 -6.16 -9.66 -0.82
C ALA A 64 -7.32 -9.11 0.03
N LEU A 65 -8.34 -9.94 0.33
CA LEU A 65 -9.46 -9.57 1.20
C LEU A 65 -8.98 -9.29 2.62
N ARG A 66 -8.13 -10.16 3.18
CA ARG A 66 -7.52 -9.95 4.50
C ARG A 66 -6.68 -8.68 4.53
N LEU A 67 -5.78 -8.49 3.56
CA LEU A 67 -4.96 -7.28 3.47
C LEU A 67 -5.77 -5.98 3.30
N TYR A 68 -6.93 -6.05 2.64
CA TYR A 68 -7.83 -4.92 2.53
C TYR A 68 -8.44 -4.58 3.89
N GLU A 69 -8.95 -5.59 4.60
CA GLU A 69 -9.57 -5.43 5.91
C GLU A 69 -8.58 -4.91 6.96
N ASP A 70 -7.37 -5.47 7.00
CA ASP A 70 -6.29 -5.02 7.89
C ASP A 70 -5.93 -3.54 7.65
N PHE A 71 -5.96 -3.09 6.39
CA PHE A 71 -5.54 -1.74 6.03
C PHE A 71 -6.65 -0.69 6.18
N TYR A 72 -7.90 -1.05 5.87
CA TYR A 72 -9.04 -0.13 5.88
C TYR A 72 -9.98 -0.32 7.08
N ALA A 73 -9.64 -1.22 8.02
CA ALA A 73 -10.44 -1.58 9.19
C ALA A 73 -11.90 -1.93 8.86
N THR A 74 -12.17 -2.34 7.61
CA THR A 74 -13.52 -2.61 7.11
C THR A 74 -13.49 -3.76 6.11
N PRO A 75 -14.44 -4.71 6.20
CA PRO A 75 -14.49 -5.82 5.26
C PRO A 75 -14.88 -5.32 3.87
N PHE A 76 -14.31 -5.95 2.85
CA PHE A 76 -14.64 -5.64 1.46
C PHE A 76 -16.01 -6.21 1.09
N LYS A 77 -16.95 -5.33 0.69
CA LYS A 77 -18.36 -5.71 0.46
C LYS A 77 -18.73 -5.91 -1.02
N PHE A 78 -17.83 -5.62 -1.96
CA PHE A 78 -18.13 -5.57 -3.40
C PHE A 78 -17.39 -6.63 -4.20
N LEU A 79 -17.27 -7.86 -3.65
CA LEU A 79 -16.58 -8.98 -4.32
C LEU A 79 -17.19 -9.32 -5.68
N HIS A 80 -18.50 -9.49 -5.73
CA HIS A 80 -19.20 -9.78 -6.97
C HIS A 80 -19.02 -8.68 -8.04
N CYS A 81 -18.99 -7.40 -7.62
CA CYS A 81 -18.74 -6.30 -8.54
C CYS A 81 -17.33 -6.38 -9.13
N TRP A 82 -16.32 -6.71 -8.30
CA TRP A 82 -14.95 -6.89 -8.77
C TRP A 82 -14.81 -8.07 -9.74
N GLU A 83 -15.45 -9.21 -9.48
CA GLU A 83 -15.45 -10.40 -10.36
C GLU A 83 -16.01 -10.11 -11.76
N ILE A 84 -17.05 -9.26 -11.84
CA ILE A 84 -17.59 -8.80 -13.12
C ILE A 84 -16.59 -7.88 -13.82
N LEU A 85 -15.98 -6.95 -13.06
CA LEU A 85 -15.08 -5.94 -13.62
C LEU A 85 -13.76 -6.53 -14.12
N ILE A 86 -13.20 -7.54 -13.44
CA ILE A 86 -11.94 -8.17 -13.85
C ILE A 86 -12.07 -9.02 -15.12
N LYS A 87 -13.29 -9.39 -15.52
CA LYS A 87 -13.56 -10.05 -16.81
C LYS A 87 -13.63 -9.05 -17.97
N ASN A 88 -13.73 -7.75 -17.68
CA ASN A 88 -13.85 -6.72 -18.70
C ASN A 88 -12.46 -6.23 -19.16
N PRO A 89 -12.04 -6.49 -20.42
CA PRO A 89 -10.69 -6.16 -20.88
C PRO A 89 -10.41 -4.65 -20.86
N LYS A 90 -11.41 -3.82 -21.16
CA LYS A 90 -11.27 -2.35 -21.11
C LYS A 90 -10.99 -1.86 -19.69
N TRP A 91 -11.62 -2.48 -18.70
CA TRP A 91 -11.36 -2.17 -17.28
C TRP A 91 -9.95 -2.59 -16.89
N CYS A 92 -9.55 -3.83 -17.17
CA CYS A 92 -8.23 -4.36 -16.84
C CYS A 92 -7.08 -3.53 -17.43
N SER A 93 -7.21 -3.02 -18.66
CA SER A 93 -6.19 -2.16 -19.26
C SER A 93 -5.88 -0.92 -18.43
N GLN A 94 -6.85 -0.37 -17.68
CA GLN A 94 -6.65 0.80 -16.81
C GLN A 94 -5.75 0.54 -15.60
N PHE A 95 -5.58 -0.73 -15.22
CA PHE A 95 -4.74 -1.16 -14.10
C PHE A 95 -3.42 -1.78 -14.57
N ARG A 96 -3.26 -2.02 -15.88
CA ARG A 96 -2.02 -2.47 -16.50
C ARG A 96 -1.09 -1.32 -16.89
N THR A 97 -1.65 -0.18 -17.30
CA THR A 97 -0.87 0.98 -17.80
C THR A 97 -0.38 1.93 -16.70
N LYS A 98 -0.88 1.82 -15.47
CA LYS A 98 -0.56 2.76 -14.37
C LYS A 98 0.73 2.46 -13.61
N THR A 99 1.50 1.46 -14.00
CA THR A 99 2.76 1.11 -13.32
C THR A 99 4.01 1.14 -14.19
N SER A 100 3.97 1.89 -15.30
CA SER A 100 5.16 2.19 -16.09
C SER A 100 5.15 3.60 -16.70
N ALA A 101 4.52 4.58 -16.04
CA ALA A 101 4.58 5.98 -16.48
C ALA A 101 4.96 6.88 -15.29
N PRO A 102 6.04 7.68 -15.40
CA PRO A 102 6.32 8.76 -14.47
C PRO A 102 5.20 9.80 -14.52
N ILE A 103 4.99 10.44 -13.37
CA ILE A 103 4.04 11.52 -13.13
C ILE A 103 4.17 12.63 -14.19
N GLY A 104 3.07 12.97 -14.87
CA GLY A 104 2.97 14.19 -15.66
C GLY A 104 1.78 14.27 -16.61
N GLN A 105 0.97 15.31 -16.42
CA GLN A 105 0.07 15.97 -17.39
C GLN A 105 -1.35 15.38 -17.59
N GLY A 106 -2.31 16.01 -16.89
CA GLY A 106 -3.13 17.07 -17.48
C GLY A 106 -3.89 16.78 -18.77
N SER A 107 -5.22 16.74 -18.64
CA SER A 107 -6.27 16.97 -19.64
C SER A 107 -5.89 17.86 -20.85
N ASP A 108 -6.11 17.39 -22.08
CA ASP A 108 -6.99 18.04 -23.09
C ASP A 108 -7.25 17.11 -24.31
N ASN A 109 -8.32 17.42 -25.01
CA ASN A 109 -8.99 16.76 -26.13
C ASN A 109 -8.18 16.55 -27.42
N GLY A 110 -8.64 15.59 -28.24
CA GLY A 110 -8.89 15.84 -29.66
C GLY A 110 -7.94 15.27 -30.73
N ILE A 111 -8.37 14.14 -31.33
CA ILE A 111 -8.32 13.81 -32.79
C ILE A 111 -6.94 13.40 -33.39
N PRO A 112 -6.91 12.41 -34.34
CA PRO A 112 -5.76 11.52 -34.57
C PRO A 112 -4.89 11.93 -35.77
N PRO A 113 -3.64 11.43 -35.91
CA PRO A 113 -2.91 11.54 -37.16
C PRO A 113 -3.08 10.29 -38.02
N THR A 114 -3.35 10.59 -39.27
CA THR A 114 -3.54 9.72 -40.41
C THR A 114 -2.22 9.13 -40.90
N LEU A 115 -2.36 7.99 -41.58
CA LEU A 115 -1.39 7.30 -42.44
C LEU A 115 -0.46 8.26 -43.21
N ASN A 116 0.84 7.93 -43.25
CA ASN A 116 1.57 7.89 -44.53
C ASN A 116 2.77 6.94 -44.43
N GLU A 117 2.75 5.91 -45.27
CA GLU A 117 3.88 5.07 -45.63
C GLU A 117 4.98 5.88 -46.33
N SER A 118 6.24 5.52 -46.08
CA SER A 118 7.15 5.10 -47.16
C SER A 118 8.49 4.71 -46.54
N SER A 119 8.74 3.39 -46.53
CA SER A 119 10.04 2.78 -46.30
C SER A 119 10.82 2.77 -47.62
N THR A 120 12.09 3.20 -47.62
CA THR A 120 13.09 2.69 -48.57
C THR A 120 14.48 2.75 -47.92
N ALA A 121 15.28 1.75 -48.26
CA ALA A 121 16.44 1.20 -47.57
C ALA A 121 17.76 1.98 -47.70
N MET A 122 18.53 2.01 -46.59
CA MET A 122 19.95 1.59 -46.37
C MET A 122 21.09 2.21 -47.26
N PRO A 123 22.41 1.98 -46.98
CA PRO A 123 23.30 2.88 -46.21
C PRO A 123 24.71 3.12 -46.85
N GLU A 124 25.65 3.65 -46.06
CA GLU A 124 27.14 3.52 -46.17
C GLU A 124 27.86 4.48 -47.16
N ASP A 125 28.59 5.51 -46.71
CA ASP A 125 29.94 5.57 -46.07
C ASP A 125 31.11 5.13 -46.98
N VAL A 126 31.76 6.11 -47.65
CA VAL A 126 33.15 6.05 -48.14
C VAL A 126 33.74 7.47 -48.19
N LEU A 127 34.81 7.72 -47.42
CA LEU A 127 35.77 8.85 -47.53
C LEU A 127 36.99 8.42 -48.40
N PRO A 128 38.04 9.26 -48.61
CA PRO A 128 38.19 10.49 -49.39
C PRO A 128 39.32 10.32 -50.47
N PRO A 129 39.86 11.38 -51.13
CA PRO A 129 41.21 11.83 -50.72
C PRO A 129 41.55 13.33 -50.90
N ASN A 130 42.66 13.71 -50.26
CA ASN A 130 43.34 15.01 -50.08
C ASN A 130 43.52 15.94 -51.30
N GLY A 131 43.57 17.27 -51.01
CA GLY A 131 44.19 18.26 -51.88
C GLY A 131 44.33 19.68 -51.28
N SER A 132 45.55 19.99 -50.82
CA SER A 132 46.26 21.28 -50.76
C SER A 132 45.71 22.52 -50.01
N GLU A 133 46.59 23.03 -49.16
CA GLU A 133 46.59 24.22 -48.31
C GLU A 133 46.60 25.54 -49.11
N LEU A 134 45.69 26.49 -48.83
CA LEU A 134 45.87 27.94 -48.99
C LEU A 134 44.93 28.74 -48.06
N ASP A 135 45.48 29.82 -47.52
CA ASP A 135 44.95 30.85 -46.62
C ASP A 135 43.44 31.18 -46.71
N GLY A 136 42.79 31.35 -45.55
CA GLY A 136 41.39 31.77 -45.49
C GLY A 136 40.74 31.63 -44.12
N ILE A 137 40.72 32.74 -43.37
CA ILE A 137 39.83 33.09 -42.25
C ILE A 137 38.73 32.05 -41.98
N VAL A 138 38.80 31.38 -40.83
CA VAL A 138 37.68 30.57 -40.29
C VAL A 138 36.47 31.49 -40.17
N ARG A 139 35.50 31.36 -41.09
CA ARG A 139 34.24 32.09 -41.00
C ARG A 139 33.59 31.75 -39.64
N PRO A 140 33.18 32.76 -38.84
CA PRO A 140 32.54 32.49 -37.56
C PRO A 140 31.31 31.62 -37.78
N GLU A 141 31.15 30.63 -36.89
CA GLU A 141 30.09 29.65 -36.94
C GLU A 141 28.74 30.36 -37.10
N GLY A 142 28.01 30.01 -38.16
CA GLY A 142 26.82 30.75 -38.56
C GLY A 142 25.78 30.80 -37.44
N ARG A 143 25.10 31.94 -37.27
CA ARG A 143 24.11 32.20 -36.20
C ARG A 143 23.08 31.07 -36.01
N LYS A 144 22.72 30.35 -37.07
CA LYS A 144 21.83 29.18 -37.03
C LYS A 144 22.47 27.95 -36.36
N ASN A 145 23.72 27.64 -36.65
CA ASN A 145 24.46 26.51 -36.05
C ASN A 145 24.79 26.79 -34.58
N CYS A 146 25.23 28.00 -34.22
CA CYS A 146 25.40 28.40 -32.82
C CYS A 146 24.11 28.28 -32.02
N LYS A 147 22.96 28.67 -32.58
CA LYS A 147 21.65 28.55 -31.93
C LYS A 147 21.20 27.10 -31.78
N ALA A 148 21.47 26.24 -32.77
CA ALA A 148 21.19 24.81 -32.71
C ALA A 148 22.04 24.10 -31.64
N LYS A 149 23.34 24.41 -31.56
CA LYS A 149 24.26 23.85 -30.54
C LYS A 149 23.88 24.30 -29.12
N LYS A 150 23.48 25.56 -28.94
CA LYS A 150 22.95 26.06 -27.66
C LYS A 150 21.65 25.36 -27.24
N ARG A 151 20.75 25.08 -28.19
CA ARG A 151 19.52 24.30 -27.92
C ARG A 151 19.83 22.87 -27.50
N ARG A 152 20.76 22.20 -28.20
CA ARG A 152 21.23 20.83 -27.87
C ARG A 152 21.89 20.74 -26.48
N LEU A 153 22.69 21.75 -26.10
CA LEU A 153 23.31 21.83 -24.77
C LEU A 153 22.28 22.06 -23.65
N HIS A 154 21.24 22.86 -23.91
CA HIS A 154 20.15 23.09 -22.96
C HIS A 154 19.32 21.81 -22.76
N GLU A 155 19.01 21.12 -23.84
CA GLU A 155 18.27 19.84 -23.83
C GLU A 155 19.04 18.74 -23.07
N GLY A 156 20.35 18.65 -23.24
CA GLY A 156 21.20 17.75 -22.45
C GLY A 156 21.26 18.12 -20.96
N LYS A 157 21.30 19.41 -20.64
CA LYS A 157 21.30 19.89 -19.25
C LYS A 157 19.96 19.65 -18.55
N ASP A 158 18.84 19.85 -19.25
CA ASP A 158 17.50 19.58 -18.75
C ASP A 158 17.30 18.09 -18.42
N VAL A 159 17.85 17.19 -19.25
CA VAL A 159 17.82 15.73 -19.02
C VAL A 159 18.67 15.35 -17.80
N VAL A 160 19.88 15.91 -17.67
CA VAL A 160 20.74 15.65 -16.50
C VAL A 160 20.09 16.17 -15.21
N ASP A 161 19.48 17.35 -15.25
CA ASP A 161 18.76 17.90 -14.10
C ASP A 161 17.53 17.05 -13.73
N ALA A 162 16.83 16.49 -14.72
CA ALA A 162 15.73 15.54 -14.49
C ALA A 162 16.22 14.23 -13.85
N LEU A 163 17.35 13.69 -14.29
CA LEU A 163 17.97 12.49 -13.73
C LEU A 163 18.42 12.72 -12.28
N ASN A 164 19.08 13.84 -11.99
CA ASN A 164 19.48 14.21 -10.63
C ASN A 164 18.28 14.36 -9.70
N LYS A 165 17.20 15.02 -10.16
CA LYS A 165 15.94 15.12 -9.40
C LYS A 165 15.33 13.75 -9.11
N LEU A 166 15.36 12.84 -10.07
CA LEU A 166 14.86 11.47 -9.89
C LEU A 166 15.72 10.71 -8.88
N GLN A 167 17.04 10.79 -8.99
CA GLN A 167 17.97 10.17 -8.05
C GLN A 167 17.72 10.66 -6.61
N THR A 168 17.68 11.98 -6.40
CA THR A 168 17.38 12.56 -5.08
C THR A 168 16.01 12.14 -4.57
N THR A 169 15.02 11.97 -5.45
CA THR A 169 13.68 11.51 -5.07
C THR A 169 13.71 10.06 -4.60
N LEU A 170 14.46 9.19 -5.29
CA LEU A 170 14.61 7.79 -4.93
C LEU A 170 15.37 7.62 -3.60
N GLU A 171 16.45 8.37 -3.40
CA GLU A 171 17.20 8.40 -2.13
C GLU A 171 16.28 8.77 -0.96
N LYS A 172 15.53 9.86 -1.08
CA LYS A 172 14.54 10.27 -0.05
C LYS A 172 13.47 9.21 0.18
N GLN A 173 13.03 8.51 -0.86
CA GLN A 173 12.03 7.46 -0.71
C GLN A 173 12.58 6.24 0.04
N ILE A 174 13.85 5.89 -0.17
CA ILE A 174 14.53 4.85 0.59
C ILE A 174 14.61 5.23 2.07
N ASP A 175 15.02 6.47 2.37
CA ASP A 175 15.10 6.97 3.75
C ASP A 175 13.74 6.95 4.45
N ILE A 176 12.69 7.40 3.77
CA ILE A 176 11.31 7.35 4.30
C ILE A 176 10.86 5.92 4.58
N ASN A 177 11.16 5.00 3.65
CA ASN A 177 10.80 3.59 3.82
C ASN A 177 11.55 2.96 4.99
N GLN A 178 12.85 3.24 5.13
CA GLN A 178 13.67 2.76 6.23
C GLN A 178 13.20 3.32 7.58
N ALA A 179 12.94 4.62 7.67
CA ALA A 179 12.38 5.25 8.86
C ALA A 179 10.99 4.70 9.22
N SER A 180 10.14 4.46 8.21
CA SER A 180 8.83 3.83 8.43
C SER A 180 8.96 2.41 8.97
N MET A 181 9.93 1.65 8.50
CA MET A 181 10.19 0.28 8.96
C MET A 181 10.70 0.26 10.40
N GLN A 182 11.67 1.13 10.74
CA GLN A 182 12.18 1.29 12.11
C GLN A 182 11.09 1.73 13.09
N MET A 183 10.20 2.63 12.68
CA MET A 183 9.08 3.05 13.52
C MET A 183 8.12 1.89 13.82
N ARG A 184 7.83 1.04 12.82
CA ARG A 184 7.00 -0.16 13.01
C ARG A 184 7.63 -1.15 13.98
N GLU A 185 8.94 -1.36 13.88
CA GLU A 185 9.69 -2.23 14.79
C GLU A 185 9.67 -1.68 16.23
N GLN A 186 9.87 -0.38 16.42
CA GLN A 186 9.76 0.25 17.74
C GLN A 186 8.37 0.12 18.35
N VAL A 187 7.31 0.32 17.55
CA VAL A 187 5.93 0.14 18.00
C VAL A 187 5.67 -1.31 18.40
N MET A 188 6.12 -2.28 17.59
CA MET A 188 5.98 -3.70 17.89
C MET A 188 6.70 -4.08 19.20
N MET A 189 7.95 -3.61 19.39
CA MET A 189 8.71 -3.86 20.61
C MET A 189 8.02 -3.28 21.85
N LYS A 190 7.52 -2.03 21.78
CA LYS A 190 6.77 -1.42 22.89
C LYS A 190 5.45 -2.14 23.18
N GLU A 191 4.80 -2.67 22.15
CA GLU A 191 3.56 -3.44 22.33
C GLU A 191 3.82 -4.77 23.04
N ILE A 192 4.91 -5.46 22.71
CA ILE A 192 5.34 -6.68 23.40
C ILE A 192 5.65 -6.37 24.87
N GLU A 193 6.45 -5.33 25.13
CA GLU A 193 6.80 -4.90 26.49
C GLU A 193 5.54 -4.55 27.31
N LEU A 194 4.58 -3.83 26.72
CA LEU A 194 3.33 -3.49 27.39
C LEU A 194 2.49 -4.74 27.72
N LYS A 195 2.45 -5.71 26.81
CA LYS A 195 1.74 -6.99 27.04
C LYS A 195 2.41 -7.81 28.13
N GLU A 196 3.74 -7.89 28.14
CA GLU A 196 4.49 -8.59 29.19
C GLU A 196 4.31 -7.94 30.55
N ASN A 197 4.37 -6.60 30.63
CA ASN A 197 4.13 -5.86 31.87
C ASN A 197 2.68 -6.03 32.36
N ALA A 198 1.69 -5.97 31.47
CA ALA A 198 0.30 -6.20 31.82
C ALA A 198 0.06 -7.64 32.31
N GLN A 199 0.71 -8.63 31.69
CA GLN A 199 0.65 -10.02 32.13
C GLN A 199 1.30 -10.21 33.51
N ARG A 200 2.50 -9.65 33.71
CA ARG A 200 3.21 -9.70 34.99
C ARG A 200 2.39 -9.11 36.13
N LEU A 201 1.76 -7.96 35.89
CA LEU A 201 0.89 -7.32 36.89
C LEU A 201 -0.36 -8.17 37.19
N ARG A 202 -0.93 -8.86 36.20
CA ARG A 202 -2.05 -9.80 36.42
C ARG A 202 -1.62 -11.00 37.26
N GLU A 203 -0.49 -11.60 36.96
CA GLU A 203 0.07 -12.73 37.71
C GLU A 203 0.42 -12.35 39.15
N GLU A 204 1.03 -11.18 39.35
CA GLU A 204 1.32 -10.65 40.68
C GLU A 204 0.04 -10.39 41.48
N ASN A 205 -0.98 -9.79 40.86
CA ASN A 205 -2.27 -9.56 41.51
C ASN A 205 -2.96 -10.89 41.86
N GLN A 206 -2.94 -11.88 40.96
CA GLN A 206 -3.47 -13.22 41.26
C GLN A 206 -2.72 -13.89 42.41
N ARG A 207 -1.39 -13.78 42.44
CA ARG A 207 -0.55 -14.28 43.54
C ARG A 207 -0.92 -13.60 44.85
N ARG A 208 -1.04 -12.26 44.86
CA ARG A 208 -1.44 -11.48 46.05
C ARG A 208 -2.82 -11.90 46.55
N GLN A 209 -3.79 -12.07 45.65
CA GLN A 209 -5.13 -12.55 45.99
C GLN A 209 -5.12 -13.98 46.56
N HIS A 210 -4.30 -14.87 46.00
CA HIS A 210 -4.12 -16.22 46.52
C HIS A 210 -3.48 -16.22 47.91
N GLN A 211 -2.45 -15.41 48.13
CA GLN A 211 -1.81 -15.22 49.44
C GLN A 211 -2.81 -14.68 50.46
N LEU A 212 -3.59 -13.66 50.11
CA LEU A 212 -4.65 -13.11 50.98
C LEU A 212 -5.72 -14.15 51.32
N ARG A 213 -6.11 -15.00 50.37
CA ARG A 213 -7.05 -16.11 50.62
C ARG A 213 -6.50 -17.10 51.65
N ILE A 214 -5.23 -17.48 51.55
CA ILE A 214 -4.57 -18.37 52.52
C ILE A 214 -4.46 -17.69 53.89
N MET A 215 -4.08 -16.41 53.91
CA MET A 215 -3.89 -15.66 55.15
C MET A 215 -5.19 -15.45 55.91
N ASN A 216 -6.30 -15.22 55.20
CA ASN A 216 -7.62 -14.99 55.78
C ASN A 216 -8.43 -16.28 56.04
N GLN A 217 -7.86 -17.47 55.79
CA GLN A 217 -8.54 -18.74 56.03
C GLN A 217 -8.72 -18.98 57.54
N ASP A 218 -9.96 -19.19 57.98
CA ASP A 218 -10.27 -19.55 59.37
C ASP A 218 -9.81 -20.98 59.68
N LEU A 219 -8.82 -21.08 60.58
CA LEU A 219 -8.18 -22.34 60.99
C LEU A 219 -9.01 -23.15 61.99
N SER A 220 -9.97 -22.53 62.68
CA SER A 220 -10.77 -23.19 63.72
C SER A 220 -11.66 -24.31 63.16
N LYS A 221 -12.08 -24.16 61.90
CA LYS A 221 -12.99 -25.08 61.18
C LYS A 221 -12.29 -26.22 60.45
N LEU A 222 -10.96 -26.26 60.46
CA LEU A 222 -10.16 -27.25 59.73
C LEU A 222 -9.68 -28.39 60.64
N SER A 223 -9.49 -29.57 60.05
CA SER A 223 -8.92 -30.73 60.74
C SER A 223 -7.48 -30.45 61.20
N PRO A 224 -7.00 -31.10 62.28
CA PRO A 224 -5.67 -30.81 62.83
C PRO A 224 -4.52 -30.92 61.81
N SER A 225 -4.59 -31.91 60.92
CA SER A 225 -3.58 -32.12 59.86
C SER A 225 -3.57 -30.97 58.83
N VAL A 226 -4.75 -30.54 58.36
CA VAL A 226 -4.87 -29.44 57.39
C VAL A 226 -4.51 -28.10 58.05
N ARG A 227 -4.90 -27.89 59.30
CA ARG A 227 -4.53 -26.69 60.08
C ARG A 227 -3.02 -26.49 60.16
N ALA A 228 -2.26 -27.55 60.45
CA ALA A 228 -0.80 -27.48 60.50
C ALA A 228 -0.20 -27.05 59.14
N SER A 229 -0.73 -27.58 58.04
CA SER A 229 -0.26 -27.23 56.68
C SER A 229 -0.52 -25.76 56.34
N TYR A 230 -1.69 -25.21 56.71
CA TYR A 230 -2.01 -23.81 56.49
C TYR A 230 -1.15 -22.88 57.35
N GLY A 231 -0.83 -23.25 58.58
CA GLY A 231 0.07 -22.48 59.43
C GLY A 231 1.46 -22.31 58.82
N VAL A 232 2.00 -23.37 58.21
CA VAL A 232 3.29 -23.31 57.48
C VAL A 232 3.18 -22.39 56.26
N MET A 233 2.08 -22.47 55.50
CA MET A 233 1.87 -21.59 54.34
C MET A 233 1.74 -20.12 54.75
N GLN A 234 1.01 -19.82 55.83
CA GLN A 234 0.86 -18.46 56.38
C GLN A 234 2.20 -17.89 56.85
N ALA A 235 3.00 -18.66 57.58
CA ALA A 235 4.33 -18.23 58.02
C ALA A 235 5.27 -17.94 56.84
N LYS A 236 5.20 -18.73 55.76
CA LYS A 236 5.96 -18.49 54.54
C LYS A 236 5.55 -17.18 53.85
N ILE A 237 4.25 -16.90 53.79
CA ILE A 237 3.70 -15.67 53.19
C ILE A 237 4.12 -14.45 54.03
N LEU A 238 4.03 -14.52 55.36
CA LEU A 238 4.46 -13.44 56.25
C LEU A 238 5.94 -13.09 56.06
N LYS A 239 6.82 -14.09 56.00
CA LYS A 239 8.25 -13.87 55.74
C LYS A 239 8.49 -13.21 54.37
N GLU A 240 7.71 -13.60 53.36
CA GLU A 240 7.78 -12.98 52.03
C GLU A 240 7.32 -11.51 52.06
N TRP A 241 6.28 -11.19 52.82
CA TRP A 241 5.77 -9.83 53.00
C TRP A 241 6.72 -8.93 53.81
N GLU A 242 7.36 -9.45 54.86
CA GLU A 242 8.45 -8.77 55.58
C GLU A 242 9.62 -8.46 54.65
N SER A 243 10.03 -9.43 53.83
CA SER A 243 11.12 -9.25 52.86
C SER A 243 10.80 -8.22 51.78
N ALA A 244 9.51 -8.02 51.48
CA ALA A 244 9.03 -7.04 50.51
C ALA A 244 8.78 -5.64 51.12
N GLY A 245 8.98 -5.46 52.43
CA GLY A 245 8.75 -4.18 53.13
C GLY A 245 7.28 -3.76 53.18
N ILE A 246 6.36 -4.73 53.15
CA ILE A 246 4.91 -4.50 53.32
C ILE A 246 4.56 -4.28 54.81
N PHE A 247 5.51 -4.58 55.69
CA PHE A 247 5.49 -4.41 57.15
C PHE A 247 6.75 -3.66 57.60
#